data_AF-A0A538DR13-F1
#
_entry.id   AF-A0A538DR13-F1
#
_cell.length_a   1.000
_cell.length_b   1.000
_cell.length_c   1.000
_cell.angle_alpha   90.00
_cell.angle_beta   90.00
_cell.angle_gamma   90.00
#
_symmetry.space_group_name_H-M   'P 1'
#
loop_
_entity.id
_entity.type
_entity.pdbx_description
1 polymer ?
#
loop_
_entity_poly.entity_id
_entity_poly.type
_entity_poly.pdbx_seq_one_letter_code
_entity_poly.pdbx_strand_id
1 'polypeptide(L)'
;VELPGIGVFPLETVAGQRRMIGDVLLECELEPGVRRTVAGFENHAGRTRLDPGALPLGRVVAGFGNDGESGYEGCRVGRAVGTYLHGPLLPRNPWFADWLLAQAIAHVTGEEPTELSALADDLEADAHAVSARRAETRGGRFS
;
A
#
# COMPACT_ATOMS: atom_id res chain seq x y z
N VAL A 1 -1.01 -25.77 -10.68
CA VAL A 1 -0.91 -26.35 -9.32
C VAL A 1 -1.27 -25.25 -8.36
N GLU A 2 -2.25 -25.48 -7.49
CA GLU A 2 -2.59 -24.55 -6.43
C GLU A 2 -1.53 -24.63 -5.34
N LEU A 3 -1.05 -23.48 -4.86
CA LEU A 3 -0.05 -23.38 -3.81
C LEU A 3 -0.72 -22.71 -2.61
N PRO A 4 -0.93 -23.43 -1.50
CA PRO A 4 -1.55 -22.83 -0.32
C PRO A 4 -0.63 -21.76 0.27
N GLY A 5 -1.21 -20.59 0.53
CA GLY A 5 -0.55 -19.52 1.28
C GLY A 5 -0.62 -19.75 2.79
N ILE A 6 0.00 -18.86 3.57
CA ILE A 6 -0.05 -18.88 5.04
C ILE A 6 -1.45 -18.55 5.61
N GLY A 7 -2.36 -18.01 4.80
CA GLY A 7 -3.76 -17.76 5.18
C GLY A 7 -3.99 -16.52 6.06
N VAL A 8 -3.08 -15.55 6.03
CA VAL A 8 -3.20 -14.30 6.82
C VAL A 8 -4.19 -13.31 6.19
N PHE A 9 -4.19 -13.19 4.86
CA PHE A 9 -5.05 -12.27 4.13
C PHE A 9 -6.13 -13.03 3.35
N PRO A 10 -7.39 -12.55 3.38
CA PRO A 10 -8.50 -13.13 2.61
C PRO A 10 -8.41 -12.70 1.13
N LEU A 11 -7.53 -13.37 0.39
CA LEU A 11 -7.25 -13.09 -1.01
C LEU A 11 -6.71 -14.33 -1.72
N GLU A 12 -6.84 -14.32 -3.04
CA GLU A 12 -6.13 -15.22 -3.94
C GLU A 12 -5.22 -14.43 -4.89
N THR A 13 -4.20 -15.08 -5.44
CA THR A 13 -3.35 -14.46 -6.46
C THR A 13 -3.14 -15.41 -7.63
N VAL A 14 -3.47 -14.93 -8.83
CA VAL A 14 -3.29 -15.66 -10.08
C VAL A 14 -2.08 -15.10 -10.83
N ALA A 15 -1.27 -15.96 -11.42
CA ALA A 15 -0.16 -15.53 -12.27
C ALA A 15 -0.70 -14.91 -13.57
N GLY A 16 -0.44 -13.63 -13.80
CA GLY A 16 -0.74 -12.93 -15.04
C GLY A 16 0.32 -13.14 -16.12
N GLN A 17 -0.05 -12.91 -17.38
CA GLN A 17 0.85 -13.07 -18.54
C GLN A 17 1.83 -11.92 -18.72
N ARG A 18 1.50 -10.72 -18.20
CA ARG A 18 2.29 -9.50 -18.32
C ARG A 18 2.50 -8.86 -16.96
N ARG A 19 3.70 -8.29 -16.76
CA ARG A 19 4.02 -7.56 -15.54
C ARG A 19 3.35 -6.20 -15.56
N MET A 20 2.81 -5.79 -14.42
CA MET A 20 2.38 -4.43 -14.13
C MET A 20 3.58 -3.73 -13.52
N ILE A 21 4.11 -2.72 -14.21
CA ILE A 21 5.34 -2.03 -13.85
C ILE A 21 5.12 -0.51 -13.86
N GLY A 22 5.34 0.16 -12.74
CA GLY A 22 5.28 1.62 -12.72
C GLY A 22 5.24 2.24 -11.34
N ASP A 23 5.26 3.56 -11.33
CA ASP A 23 5.00 4.36 -10.13
C ASP A 23 3.50 4.27 -9.79
N VAL A 24 3.20 4.04 -8.50
CA VAL A 24 1.82 3.88 -7.99
C VAL A 24 1.55 4.93 -6.94
N LEU A 25 0.34 5.47 -6.96
CA LEU A 25 -0.20 6.35 -5.94
C LEU A 25 -1.53 5.80 -5.45
N LEU A 26 -1.63 5.58 -4.16
CA LEU A 26 -2.83 5.13 -3.48
C LEU A 26 -3.40 6.26 -2.64
N GLU A 27 -4.72 6.30 -2.53
CA GLU A 27 -5.43 7.03 -1.48
C GLU A 27 -5.83 6.03 -0.40
N CYS A 28 -5.28 6.19 0.80
CA CYS A 28 -5.49 5.31 1.93
C CYS A 28 -6.27 6.03 3.02
N GLU A 29 -7.20 5.32 3.66
CA GLU A 29 -7.95 5.77 4.84
C GLU A 29 -7.67 4.78 5.98
N LEU A 30 -6.54 4.97 6.67
CA LEU A 30 -6.12 4.07 7.76
C LEU A 30 -6.64 4.51 9.13
N GLU A 31 -7.14 5.73 9.19
CA GLU A 31 -7.83 6.36 10.30
C GLU A 31 -9.18 6.87 9.77
N PRO A 32 -10.30 6.64 10.50
CA PRO A 32 -11.62 7.02 10.02
C PRO A 32 -11.71 8.50 9.63
N GLY A 33 -12.10 8.77 8.39
CA GLY A 33 -12.27 10.14 7.87
C GLY A 33 -10.97 10.85 7.48
N VAL A 34 -9.80 10.23 7.65
CA VAL A 34 -8.50 10.83 7.29
C VAL A 34 -7.91 10.11 6.09
N ARG A 35 -7.92 10.79 4.94
CA ARG A 35 -7.34 10.27 3.69
C ARG A 35 -5.95 10.84 3.48
N ARG A 36 -5.00 9.96 3.22
CA ARG A 36 -3.60 10.31 2.91
C ARG A 36 -3.08 9.43 1.79
N THR A 37 -2.14 9.95 1.01
CA THR A 37 -1.58 9.23 -0.12
C THR A 37 -0.42 8.32 0.27
N VAL A 38 -0.32 7.15 -0.37
CA VAL A 38 0.87 6.29 -0.31
C VAL A 38 1.46 6.16 -1.70
N ALA A 39 2.71 6.57 -1.88
CA ALA A 39 3.43 6.49 -3.14
C ALA A 39 4.43 5.32 -3.11
N GLY A 40 4.50 4.56 -4.21
CA GLY A 40 5.44 3.45 -4.33
C GLY A 40 5.72 3.07 -5.78
N PHE A 41 6.27 1.88 -5.97
CA PHE A 41 6.50 1.30 -7.29
C PHE A 41 5.97 -0.14 -7.31
N GLU A 42 5.38 -0.56 -8.43
CA GLU A 42 4.89 -1.92 -8.65
C GLU A 42 5.67 -2.61 -9.77
N ASN A 43 5.87 -3.92 -9.63
CA ASN A 43 6.58 -4.76 -10.60
C ASN A 43 6.23 -6.23 -10.35
N HIS A 44 5.00 -6.59 -10.68
CA HIS A 44 4.50 -7.94 -10.46
C HIS A 44 3.69 -8.44 -11.65
N ALA A 45 3.79 -9.75 -11.89
CA ALA A 45 2.89 -10.44 -12.81
C ALA A 45 1.66 -11.00 -12.08
N GLY A 46 1.68 -11.09 -10.75
CA GLY A 46 0.53 -11.54 -9.97
C GLY A 46 -0.68 -10.62 -10.16
N ARG A 47 -1.87 -11.22 -10.08
CA ARG A 47 -3.17 -10.55 -10.06
C ARG A 47 -3.86 -10.99 -8.79
N THR A 48 -3.83 -10.11 -7.79
CA THR A 48 -4.46 -10.38 -6.50
C THR A 48 -5.94 -10.03 -6.57
N ARG A 49 -6.79 -10.95 -6.13
CA ARG A 49 -8.23 -10.74 -6.00
C ARG A 49 -8.58 -10.87 -4.53
N LEU A 50 -9.23 -9.83 -4.00
CA LEU A 50 -9.66 -9.81 -2.62
C LEU A 50 -10.98 -10.56 -2.48
N ASP A 51 -11.12 -11.33 -1.40
CA ASP A 51 -12.38 -12.02 -1.10
C ASP A 51 -13.49 -11.01 -0.77
N PRO A 52 -14.78 -11.39 -0.87
CA PRO A 52 -15.88 -10.53 -0.44
C PRO A 52 -15.73 -10.07 1.02
N GLY A 53 -15.74 -8.75 1.23
CA GLY A 53 -15.61 -8.14 2.55
C GLY A 53 -14.17 -7.95 3.03
N ALA A 54 -13.17 -8.41 2.27
CA ALA A 54 -11.78 -8.08 2.52
C ALA A 54 -11.52 -6.57 2.33
N LEU A 55 -10.65 -6.00 3.16
CA LEU A 55 -10.33 -4.58 3.12
C LEU A 55 -9.05 -4.37 2.30
N PRO A 56 -9.06 -3.53 1.25
CA PRO A 56 -7.84 -3.13 0.56
C PRO A 56 -6.97 -2.23 1.45
N LEU A 57 -5.69 -2.06 1.09
CA LEU A 57 -4.85 -1.03 1.70
C LEU A 57 -5.33 0.37 1.31
N GLY A 58 -5.62 0.55 0.02
CA GLY A 58 -6.09 1.83 -0.50
C GLY A 58 -6.71 1.72 -1.88
N ARG A 59 -7.33 2.82 -2.30
CA ARG A 59 -7.84 3.01 -3.66
C ARG A 59 -6.70 3.49 -4.55
N VAL A 60 -6.58 2.91 -5.74
CA VAL A 60 -5.60 3.36 -6.73
C VAL A 60 -6.02 4.73 -7.26
N VAL A 61 -5.12 5.70 -7.15
CA VAL A 61 -5.21 7.02 -7.80
C VAL A 61 -4.47 7.00 -9.13
N ALA A 62 -3.28 6.38 -9.15
CA ALA A 62 -2.50 6.14 -10.36
C ALA A 62 -1.70 4.81 -10.22
N GLY A 63 -1.53 4.08 -11.34
CA GLY A 63 -0.93 2.74 -11.35
C GLY A 63 -1.96 1.63 -11.61
N PHE A 64 -1.60 0.38 -11.34
CA PHE A 64 -2.47 -0.78 -11.55
C PHE A 64 -3.03 -1.37 -10.24
N GLY A 65 -2.23 -1.42 -9.17
CA GLY A 65 -2.64 -2.02 -7.90
C GLY A 65 -2.70 -3.54 -7.98
N ASN A 66 -3.67 -4.16 -7.30
CA ASN A 66 -3.72 -5.61 -7.11
C ASN A 66 -3.79 -6.40 -8.42
N ASP A 67 -4.60 -5.94 -9.36
CA ASP A 67 -4.91 -6.66 -10.60
C ASP A 67 -4.99 -5.79 -11.86
N GLY A 68 -4.95 -4.46 -11.72
CA GLY A 68 -5.13 -3.53 -12.83
C GLY A 68 -6.58 -3.34 -13.28
N GLU A 69 -7.55 -3.90 -12.56
CA GLU A 69 -8.98 -3.89 -12.92
C GLU A 69 -9.87 -3.41 -11.78
N SER A 70 -9.61 -3.86 -10.55
CA SER A 70 -10.42 -3.57 -9.36
C SER A 70 -10.38 -2.11 -8.89
N GLY A 71 -9.31 -1.39 -9.24
CA GLY A 71 -9.05 -0.03 -8.73
C GLY A 71 -8.57 0.02 -7.27
N TYR A 72 -8.14 -1.13 -6.72
CA TYR A 72 -7.64 -1.24 -5.35
C TYR A 72 -6.26 -1.88 -5.29
N GLU A 73 -5.53 -1.58 -4.22
CA GLU A 73 -4.21 -2.14 -3.95
C GLU A 73 -4.14 -2.66 -2.52
N GLY A 74 -3.39 -3.75 -2.36
CA GLY A 74 -3.05 -4.34 -1.07
C GLY A 74 -4.23 -5.00 -0.39
N CYS A 75 -3.99 -5.40 0.85
CA CYS A 75 -4.99 -5.96 1.75
C CYS A 75 -4.65 -5.61 3.20
N ARG A 76 -5.66 -5.47 4.05
CA ARG A 76 -5.53 -5.19 5.48
C ARG A 76 -6.35 -6.18 6.30
N VAL A 77 -5.73 -6.71 7.35
CA VAL A 77 -6.39 -7.53 8.38
C VAL A 77 -5.86 -7.09 9.75
N GLY A 78 -6.69 -6.37 10.50
CA GLY A 78 -6.27 -5.75 11.76
C GLY A 78 -5.07 -4.81 11.55
N ARG A 79 -3.92 -5.17 12.14
CA ARG A 79 -2.65 -4.42 12.02
C ARG A 79 -1.75 -4.92 10.88
N ALA A 80 -2.12 -6.01 10.21
CA ALA A 80 -1.35 -6.57 9.11
C ALA A 80 -1.68 -5.85 7.80
N VAL A 81 -0.64 -5.47 7.05
CA VAL A 81 -0.74 -4.86 5.72
C VAL A 81 0.00 -5.72 4.70
N GLY A 82 -0.68 -6.11 3.63
CA GLY A 82 -0.10 -6.69 2.43
C GLY A 82 -0.14 -5.65 1.30
N THR A 83 0.95 -5.51 0.55
CA THR A 83 1.06 -4.54 -0.53
C THR A 83 2.06 -5.01 -1.59
N TYR A 84 1.80 -4.71 -2.86
CA TYR A 84 2.74 -4.88 -3.97
C TYR A 84 3.71 -3.70 -4.10
N LEU A 85 3.44 -2.58 -3.44
CA LEU A 85 4.33 -1.42 -3.46
C LEU A 85 5.67 -1.82 -2.86
N HIS A 86 6.73 -1.54 -3.61
CA HIS A 86 8.10 -1.70 -3.18
C HIS A 86 8.93 -0.46 -3.52
N GLY A 87 10.25 -0.56 -3.31
CA GLY A 87 11.15 0.58 -3.24
C GLY A 87 11.30 1.07 -1.79
N PRO A 88 11.79 2.29 -1.56
CA PRO A 88 11.84 2.87 -0.22
C PRO A 88 10.43 3.32 0.20
N LEU A 89 9.52 2.36 0.43
CA LEU A 89 8.13 2.59 0.76
C LEU A 89 7.99 3.45 2.02
N LEU A 90 8.63 3.06 3.13
CA LEU A 90 8.48 3.79 4.39
C LEU A 90 9.13 5.19 4.36
N PRO A 91 10.38 5.38 3.89
CA PRO A 91 10.99 6.70 3.85
C PRO A 91 10.27 7.72 2.93
N ARG A 92 9.51 7.25 1.93
CA ARG A 92 8.70 8.13 1.06
C ARG A 92 7.30 8.37 1.57
N ASN A 93 6.90 7.68 2.63
CA ASN A 93 5.57 7.77 3.20
C ASN A 93 5.71 7.83 4.72
N PRO A 94 6.31 8.90 5.28
CA PRO A 94 6.62 9.00 6.71
C PRO A 94 5.38 8.78 7.57
N TRP A 95 4.23 9.35 7.16
CA TRP A 95 2.96 9.12 7.87
C TRP A 95 2.54 7.64 7.90
N PHE A 96 2.83 6.86 6.87
CA PHE A 96 2.52 5.44 6.81
C PHE A 96 3.49 4.64 7.68
N ALA A 97 4.76 5.06 7.73
CA ALA A 97 5.74 4.53 8.66
C ALA A 97 5.33 4.78 10.12
N ASP A 98 4.92 6.00 10.45
CA ASP A 98 4.44 6.38 11.78
C ASP A 98 3.18 5.60 12.16
N TRP A 99 2.24 5.43 11.21
CA TRP A 99 1.06 4.60 11.43
C TRP A 99 1.47 3.16 11.79
N LEU A 100 2.40 2.55 11.05
CA LEU A 100 2.89 1.20 11.36
C LEU A 100 3.58 1.11 12.72
N LEU A 101 4.39 2.12 13.07
CA LEU A 101 5.07 2.20 14.37
C LEU A 101 4.07 2.33 15.51
N ALA A 102 3.06 3.19 15.37
CA ALA A 102 1.98 3.35 16.35
C ALA A 102 1.21 2.03 16.54
N GLN A 103 0.90 1.30 15.45
CA GLN A 103 0.28 -0.02 15.54
C GLN A 103 1.16 -1.03 16.28
N ALA A 104 2.47 -1.03 16.04
CA ALA A 104 3.42 -1.93 16.69
C ALA A 104 3.55 -1.64 18.19
N ILE A 105 3.65 -0.37 18.58
CA ILE A 105 3.71 0.06 19.99
C ILE A 105 2.43 -0.34 20.72
N ALA A 106 1.27 -0.05 20.14
CA ALA A 106 -0.04 -0.45 20.67
C ALA A 106 -0.14 -1.97 20.87
N HIS A 107 0.38 -2.75 19.93
CA HIS A 107 0.38 -4.21 20.06
C HIS A 107 1.22 -4.71 21.24
N VAL A 108 2.40 -4.12 21.48
CA VAL A 108 3.31 -4.54 22.55
C VAL A 108 2.86 -4.05 23.92
N THR A 109 2.28 -2.86 24.00
CA THR A 109 1.84 -2.23 25.26
C THR A 109 0.43 -2.65 25.68
N GLY A 110 -0.40 -3.07 24.72
CA GLY A 110 -1.83 -3.30 24.95
C GLY A 110 -2.66 -2.02 25.01
N GLU A 111 -2.06 -0.88 24.67
CA GLU A 111 -2.72 0.42 24.59
C GLU A 111 -3.29 0.68 23.17
N GLU A 112 -4.07 1.75 23.04
CA GLU A 112 -4.53 2.21 21.72
C GLU A 112 -3.39 2.88 20.95
N PRO A 113 -3.36 2.81 19.61
CA PRO A 113 -2.37 3.52 18.80
C PRO A 113 -2.44 5.03 19.05
N THR A 114 -1.30 5.63 19.42
CA THR A 114 -1.18 7.06 19.64
C THR A 114 -0.38 7.74 18.54
N GLU A 115 -0.68 9.00 18.29
CA GLU A 115 0.12 9.84 17.40
C GLU A 115 1.55 10.01 17.94
N LEU A 116 2.53 9.85 17.07
CA LEU A 116 3.94 10.02 17.41
C LEU A 116 4.32 11.51 17.33
N SER A 117 5.31 11.92 18.13
CA SER A 117 5.82 13.29 18.06
C SER A 117 6.41 13.56 16.69
N ALA A 118 5.93 14.62 16.03
CA ALA A 118 6.40 15.00 14.70
C ALA A 118 7.92 15.23 14.65
N LEU A 119 8.53 14.77 13.57
CA LEU A 119 9.92 15.02 13.22
C LEU A 119 10.00 16.05 12.07
N ALA A 120 11.21 16.51 11.77
CA ALA A 120 11.44 17.34 10.61
C ALA A 120 11.51 16.46 9.35
N ASP A 121 10.39 16.35 8.63
CA ASP A 121 10.20 15.46 7.48
C ASP A 121 10.24 16.19 6.13
N ASP A 122 10.93 17.33 6.03
CA ASP A 122 10.90 18.19 4.84
C ASP A 122 11.40 17.42 3.58
N LEU A 123 12.45 16.62 3.72
CA LEU A 123 13.03 15.85 2.62
C LEU A 123 12.12 14.68 2.21
N GLU A 124 11.50 14.03 3.18
CA GLU A 124 10.56 12.94 3.00
C GLU A 124 9.28 13.44 2.31
N ALA A 125 8.79 14.61 2.71
CA ALA A 125 7.65 15.29 2.08
C ALA A 125 7.94 15.64 0.62
N ASP A 126 9.12 16.19 0.33
CA ASP A 126 9.57 16.46 -1.04
C ASP A 126 9.70 15.17 -1.86
N ALA A 127 10.29 14.12 -1.27
CA ALA A 127 10.43 12.81 -1.92
C ALA A 127 9.06 12.16 -2.21
N HIS A 128 8.11 12.30 -1.29
CA HIS A 128 6.72 11.88 -1.48
C HIS A 128 6.09 12.64 -2.64
N ALA A 129 6.15 13.97 -2.64
CA ALA A 129 5.55 14.83 -3.67
C ALA A 129 6.11 14.54 -5.07
N VAL A 130 7.43 14.29 -5.19
CA VAL A 130 8.06 13.88 -6.45
C VAL A 130 7.54 12.52 -6.90
N SER A 131 7.38 11.56 -5.99
CA SER A 131 6.91 10.22 -6.31
C SER A 131 5.43 10.21 -6.71
N ALA A 132 4.59 10.92 -5.97
CA ALA A 132 3.17 11.10 -6.30
C ALA A 132 2.99 11.72 -7.69
N ARG A 133 3.71 12.80 -7.98
CA ARG A 133 3.68 13.45 -9.31
C ARG A 133 4.14 12.52 -10.44
N ARG A 134 5.15 11.67 -10.18
CA ARG A 134 5.60 10.68 -11.18
C ARG A 134 4.52 9.64 -11.46
N ALA A 135 3.87 9.12 -10.42
CA ALA A 135 2.75 8.19 -10.57
C ALA A 135 1.62 8.81 -11.41
N GLU A 136 1.21 10.03 -11.10
CA GLU A 136 0.15 10.73 -11.84
C GLU A 136 0.51 11.02 -13.31
N THR A 137 1.78 11.34 -13.60
CA THR A 137 2.19 11.76 -14.95
C THR A 137 2.65 10.61 -15.85
N ARG A 138 3.19 9.53 -15.28
CA ARG A 138 3.77 8.41 -16.04
C ARG A 138 2.93 7.14 -15.93
N GLY A 139 2.29 6.92 -14.79
CA GLY A 139 1.49 5.74 -14.49
C GLY A 139 2.25 4.41 -14.67
N GLY A 140 1.47 3.34 -14.76
CA GLY A 140 1.95 1.99 -15.03
C GLY A 140 2.01 1.67 -16.52
N ARG A 141 2.93 0.77 -16.89
CA ARG A 141 2.95 0.08 -18.19
C ARG A 141 2.95 -1.43 -18.01
N PHE A 142 2.38 -2.13 -18.99
CA PHE A 142 2.55 -3.58 -19.09
C PHE A 142 3.91 -3.92 -19.71
N SER A 143 4.54 -5.00 -19.23
CA SER A 143 5.72 -5.64 -19.84
C SER A 143 5.51 -7.12 -20.07
#